data_AF-A0A959W6A1-F1
#
_entry.id   AF-A0A959W6A1-F1
#
_cell.length_a   1.000
_cell.length_b   1.000
_cell.length_c   1.000
_cell.angle_alpha   90.00
_cell.angle_beta   90.00
_cell.angle_gamma   90.00
#
_symmetry.space_group_name_H-M   'P 1'
#
loop_
_entity.id
_entity.type
_entity.pdbx_description
1 polymer ?
#
loop_
_entity_poly.entity_id
_entity_poly.type
_entity_poly.pdbx_seq_one_letter_code
_entity_poly.pdbx_strand_id
1 'polypeptide(L)'
;MVALPGHDQVVGYHALTVATISHQDASPRAGKAMPQHPIPAVLLARLAADREFQGKGVGALLLGDALRRSLSVAETAGIRLLLVHASDESVRAFYLKFGFEPSPTDPMNLQLLIKDIRQSLDLSG
;
A
#
# COMPACT_ATOMS: atom_id res chain seq x y z
N MET A 1 4.69 -3.16 13.08
CA MET A 1 5.55 -4.28 13.49
C MET A 1 4.64 -5.42 13.92
N VAL A 2 4.95 -6.66 13.52
CA VAL A 2 4.20 -7.85 13.92
C VAL A 2 5.16 -8.77 14.69
N ALA A 3 4.73 -9.20 15.86
CA ALA A 3 5.38 -10.20 16.70
C ALA A 3 4.47 -11.44 16.80
N LEU A 4 5.06 -12.60 17.05
CA LEU A 4 4.27 -13.81 17.29
C LEU A 4 3.60 -13.75 18.68
N PRO A 5 2.38 -14.29 18.84
CA PRO A 5 1.77 -14.42 20.16
C PRO A 5 2.67 -15.23 21.11
N GLY A 6 3.01 -14.65 22.26
CA GLY A 6 3.81 -15.30 23.30
C GLY A 6 5.33 -15.28 23.12
N HIS A 7 5.85 -14.56 22.12
CA HIS A 7 7.30 -14.39 21.90
C HIS A 7 7.66 -12.92 21.68
N ASP A 8 8.80 -12.47 22.24
CA ASP A 8 9.38 -11.13 21.98
C ASP A 8 10.04 -11.03 20.59
N GLN A 9 9.86 -12.03 19.72
CA GLN A 9 10.46 -12.06 18.40
C GLN A 9 9.60 -11.27 17.39
N VAL A 10 10.21 -10.24 16.82
CA VAL A 10 9.65 -9.48 15.69
C VAL A 10 9.84 -10.30 14.42
N VAL A 11 8.73 -10.68 13.78
CA VAL A 11 8.73 -11.49 12.54
C VAL A 11 8.43 -10.68 11.28
N GLY A 12 8.20 -9.37 11.44
CA GLY A 12 8.11 -8.45 10.32
C GLY A 12 7.65 -7.05 10.70
N TYR A 13 7.75 -6.13 9.75
CA TYR A 13 7.40 -4.73 9.93
C TYR A 13 6.97 -4.07 8.62
N HIS A 14 6.34 -2.92 8.76
CA HIS A 14 6.08 -1.99 7.67
C HIS A 14 6.32 -0.55 8.14
N ALA A 15 6.49 0.35 7.18
CA ALA A 15 6.63 1.78 7.44
C ALA A 15 5.83 2.57 6.41
N LEU A 16 5.11 3.59 6.88
CA LEU A 16 4.32 4.50 6.06
C LEU A 16 4.90 5.91 6.13
N THR A 17 4.87 6.63 5.02
CA THR A 17 5.17 8.06 4.95
C THR A 17 4.17 8.78 4.06
N VAL A 18 4.02 10.09 4.23
CA VAL A 18 3.24 10.92 3.30
C VAL A 18 4.06 11.18 2.05
N ALA A 19 3.39 11.20 0.91
CA ALA A 19 3.97 11.47 -0.40
C ALA A 19 2.95 12.21 -1.30
N THR A 20 3.41 12.61 -2.48
CA THR A 20 2.55 13.14 -3.54
C THR A 20 3.01 12.59 -4.88
N ILE A 21 2.09 12.45 -5.83
CA ILE A 21 2.43 12.26 -7.24
C ILE A 21 2.03 13.49 -8.04
N SER A 22 2.80 13.82 -9.07
CA SER A 22 2.39 14.86 -10.02
C SER A 22 1.10 14.42 -10.73
N HIS A 23 0.21 15.37 -11.04
CA HIS A 23 -1.04 15.05 -11.75
C HIS A 23 -0.80 14.41 -13.12
N GLN A 24 0.24 14.85 -13.83
CA GLN A 24 0.67 14.31 -15.12
C GLN A 24 1.18 12.86 -15.07
N ASP A 25 1.69 12.43 -13.91
CA ASP A 25 2.25 11.08 -13.70
C ASP A 25 1.17 10.11 -13.18
N ALA A 26 -0.01 10.62 -12.84
CA ALA A 26 -1.10 9.86 -12.26
C ALA A 26 -1.84 9.03 -13.31
N SER A 27 -2.35 7.86 -12.90
CA SER A 27 -3.29 7.13 -13.75
C SER A 27 -4.58 7.94 -13.98
N PRO A 28 -5.30 7.68 -15.09
CA PRO A 28 -6.59 8.31 -15.33
C PRO A 28 -7.56 8.14 -14.16
N ARG A 29 -7.53 6.98 -13.46
CA ARG A 29 -8.36 6.73 -12.27
C ARG A 29 -7.94 7.59 -11.07
N ALA A 30 -6.63 7.75 -10.86
CA ALA A 30 -6.08 8.56 -9.78
C ALA A 30 -6.38 10.05 -9.96
N GLY A 31 -6.14 10.59 -11.16
CA GLY A 31 -6.34 12.01 -11.50
C GLY A 31 -7.77 12.42 -11.83
N LYS A 32 -8.70 11.47 -12.01
CA LYS A 32 -10.11 11.77 -12.31
C LYS A 32 -10.73 12.65 -11.22
N ALA A 33 -11.32 13.77 -11.67
CA ALA A 33 -11.96 14.77 -10.82
C ALA A 33 -11.03 15.42 -9.76
N MET A 34 -9.71 15.37 -9.99
CA MET A 34 -8.71 16.10 -9.19
C MET A 34 -8.30 17.38 -9.91
N PRO A 35 -8.12 18.51 -9.18
CA PRO A 35 -7.44 19.70 -9.70
C PRO A 35 -6.04 19.38 -10.23
N GLN A 36 -5.48 20.25 -11.08
CA GLN A 36 -4.12 20.11 -11.61
C GLN A 36 -3.05 20.49 -10.55
N HIS A 37 -3.07 19.79 -9.42
CA HIS A 37 -2.11 19.89 -8.33
C HIS A 37 -1.60 18.50 -7.97
N PRO A 38 -0.46 18.40 -7.25
CA PRO A 38 0.04 17.12 -6.78
C PRO A 38 -1.03 16.35 -6.00
N ILE A 39 -1.20 15.08 -6.33
CA ILE A 39 -2.22 14.20 -5.75
C ILE A 39 -1.66 13.65 -4.43
N PRO A 40 -2.32 13.90 -3.27
CA PRO A 40 -1.87 13.41 -1.98
C PRO A 40 -1.89 11.88 -1.88
N ALA A 41 -0.82 11.31 -1.34
CA ALA A 41 -0.63 9.88 -1.23
C ALA A 41 0.00 9.49 0.11
N VAL A 42 -0.18 8.23 0.49
CA VAL A 42 0.67 7.54 1.46
C VAL A 42 1.60 6.62 0.68
N LEU A 43 2.86 6.51 1.08
CA LEU A 43 3.82 5.56 0.53
C LEU A 43 4.10 4.48 1.57
N LEU A 44 3.89 3.22 1.18
CA LEU A 44 4.40 2.05 1.88
C LEU A 44 5.90 1.93 1.61
N ALA A 45 6.69 2.65 2.40
CA ALA A 45 8.13 2.78 2.22
C ALA A 45 8.87 1.47 2.51
N ARG A 46 8.33 0.64 3.42
CA ARG A 46 8.86 -0.68 3.74
C ARG A 46 7.73 -1.66 4.03
N LEU A 47 7.91 -2.89 3.57
CA LEU A 47 7.17 -4.07 4.00
C LEU A 47 8.16 -5.23 3.99
N ALA A 48 8.45 -5.79 5.16
CA ALA A 48 9.42 -6.87 5.28
C ALA A 48 8.93 -7.90 6.30
N ALA A 49 9.06 -9.17 5.93
CA ALA A 49 8.85 -10.31 6.81
C ALA A 49 10.18 -11.06 6.98
N ASP A 50 10.38 -11.62 8.17
CA ASP A 50 11.50 -12.51 8.45
C ASP A 50 11.49 -13.70 7.47
N ARG A 51 12.69 -14.12 7.03
CA ARG A 51 12.86 -15.16 6.02
C ARG A 51 12.20 -16.49 6.41
N GLU A 52 12.26 -16.86 7.70
CA GLU A 52 11.66 -18.11 8.20
C GLU A 52 10.12 -18.09 8.14
N PHE A 53 9.54 -16.89 7.98
CA PHE A 53 8.09 -16.66 7.99
C PHE A 53 7.55 -16.19 6.62
N GLN A 54 8.41 -16.11 5.61
CA GLN A 54 7.97 -15.88 4.24
C GLN A 54 7.11 -17.05 3.73
N GLY A 55 6.11 -16.73 2.90
CA GLY A 55 5.15 -17.73 2.40
C GLY A 55 4.10 -18.19 3.44
N LYS A 56 4.22 -17.82 4.72
CA LYS A 56 3.28 -18.19 5.79
C LYS A 56 2.19 -17.14 6.08
N GLY A 57 1.95 -16.23 5.13
CA GLY A 57 0.92 -15.20 5.25
C GLY A 57 1.31 -13.93 6.03
N VAL A 58 2.51 -13.85 6.63
CA VAL A 58 2.96 -12.66 7.40
C VAL A 58 2.94 -11.39 6.56
N GLY A 59 3.38 -11.45 5.30
CA GLY A 59 3.34 -10.30 4.40
C GLY A 59 1.92 -9.79 4.14
N ALA A 60 0.94 -10.69 4.00
CA ALA A 60 -0.46 -10.33 3.81
C ALA A 60 -1.06 -9.70 5.08
N LEU A 61 -0.72 -10.21 6.26
CA LEU A 61 -1.13 -9.63 7.54
C LEU A 61 -0.57 -8.23 7.74
N LEU A 62 0.73 -8.03 7.46
CA LEU A 62 1.37 -6.72 7.53
C LEU A 62 0.77 -5.74 6.52
N LEU A 63 0.49 -6.19 5.30
CA LEU A 63 -0.17 -5.36 4.29
C LEU A 63 -1.59 -4.97 4.76
N GLY A 64 -2.35 -5.90 5.33
CA GLY A 64 -3.68 -5.61 5.89
C GLY A 64 -3.63 -4.52 6.98
N ASP A 65 -2.66 -4.57 7.90
CA ASP A 65 -2.45 -3.51 8.89
C ASP A 65 -2.05 -2.17 8.23
N ALA A 66 -1.17 -2.19 7.23
CA ALA A 66 -0.78 -1.00 6.48
C ALA A 66 -1.95 -0.35 5.73
N LEU A 67 -2.84 -1.16 5.13
CA LEU A 67 -4.05 -0.69 4.45
C LEU A 67 -5.02 0.00 5.43
N ARG A 68 -5.29 -0.61 6.59
CA ARG A 68 -6.14 -0.01 7.64
C ARG A 68 -5.57 1.31 8.15
N ARG A 69 -4.26 1.37 8.40
CA ARG A 69 -3.59 2.62 8.81
C ARG A 69 -3.63 3.69 7.73
N SER A 70 -3.47 3.31 6.46
CA SER A 70 -3.56 4.25 5.34
C SER A 70 -4.97 4.85 5.20
N LEU A 71 -6.03 4.07 5.47
CA LEU A 71 -7.40 4.59 5.53
C LEU A 71 -7.58 5.63 6.64
N SER A 72 -7.07 5.35 7.84
CA SER A 72 -7.14 6.29 8.97
C SER A 72 -6.43 7.62 8.66
N VAL A 73 -5.27 7.58 8.00
CA VAL A 73 -4.60 8.80 7.51
C VAL A 73 -5.46 9.50 6.45
N ALA A 74 -6.10 8.74 5.55
CA ALA A 74 -6.94 9.32 4.51
C ALA A 74 -8.18 10.07 5.03
N GLU A 75 -8.75 9.61 6.13
CA GLU A 75 -9.91 10.26 6.79
C GLU A 75 -9.58 11.66 7.33
N THR A 76 -8.32 11.90 7.71
CA THR A 76 -7.89 13.14 8.34
C THR A 76 -7.12 14.06 7.39
N ALA A 77 -6.36 13.51 6.44
CA ALA A 77 -5.44 14.25 5.57
C ALA A 77 -5.84 14.27 4.08
N GLY A 78 -7.01 13.72 3.71
CA GLY A 78 -7.49 13.78 2.33
C GLY A 78 -6.64 12.97 1.33
N ILE A 79 -6.11 11.83 1.75
CA ILE A 79 -5.25 10.97 0.92
C ILE A 79 -6.06 10.29 -0.20
N ARG A 80 -5.51 10.30 -1.41
CA ARG A 80 -6.13 9.71 -2.60
C ARG A 80 -5.60 8.31 -2.92
N LEU A 81 -4.31 8.07 -2.67
CA LEU A 81 -3.59 6.88 -3.09
C LEU A 81 -2.76 6.28 -1.95
N LEU A 82 -2.60 4.97 -1.99
CA LEU A 82 -1.48 4.27 -1.39
C LEU A 82 -0.51 3.87 -2.50
N LEU A 83 0.77 4.19 -2.33
CA LEU A 83 1.85 3.90 -3.27
C LEU A 83 2.76 2.83 -2.68
N VAL A 84 3.39 2.05 -3.56
CA VAL A 84 4.47 1.12 -3.21
C VAL A 84 5.43 0.99 -4.37
N HIS A 85 6.72 0.82 -4.07
CA HIS A 85 7.74 0.50 -5.07
C HIS A 85 8.15 -0.97 -4.88
N ALA A 86 7.89 -1.79 -5.88
CA ALA A 86 8.33 -3.18 -5.88
C ALA A 86 9.82 -3.26 -6.24
N SER A 87 10.58 -4.08 -5.51
CA SER A 87 12.01 -4.29 -5.77
C SER A 87 12.27 -5.22 -6.96
N ASP A 88 11.34 -6.13 -7.24
CA ASP A 88 11.45 -7.16 -8.27
C ASP A 88 10.05 -7.68 -8.65
N GLU A 89 10.01 -8.48 -9.72
CA GLU A 89 8.76 -8.99 -10.28
C GLU A 89 7.96 -9.87 -9.30
N SER A 90 8.63 -10.56 -8.37
CA SER A 90 7.95 -11.38 -7.36
C SER A 90 7.20 -10.52 -6.35
N VAL A 91 7.81 -9.40 -5.94
CA VAL A 91 7.20 -8.40 -5.06
C VAL A 91 6.08 -7.65 -5.79
N ARG A 92 6.29 -7.32 -7.07
CA ARG A 92 5.24 -6.73 -7.90
C ARG A 92 4.03 -7.65 -7.99
N ALA A 93 4.23 -8.92 -8.34
CA ALA A 93 3.18 -9.92 -8.40
C ALA A 93 2.47 -10.15 -7.05
N PHE A 94 3.18 -10.01 -5.92
CA PHE A 94 2.56 -10.03 -4.59
C PHE A 94 1.53 -8.92 -4.44
N TYR A 95 1.89 -7.65 -4.71
CA TYR A 95 0.98 -6.52 -4.54
C TYR A 95 -0.18 -6.52 -5.53
N LEU A 96 0.04 -6.96 -6.79
CA LEU A 96 -1.02 -7.06 -7.80
C LEU A 96 -2.19 -7.96 -7.35
N LYS A 97 -1.92 -9.01 -6.54
CA LYS A 97 -2.96 -9.87 -5.96
C LYS A 97 -3.92 -9.14 -5.02
N PHE A 98 -3.50 -8.00 -4.47
CA PHE A 98 -4.28 -7.17 -3.56
C PHE A 98 -4.96 -5.98 -4.26
N GLY A 99 -5.02 -6.00 -5.59
CA GLY A 99 -5.71 -4.97 -6.38
C GLY A 99 -4.90 -3.71 -6.64
N PHE A 100 -3.60 -3.71 -6.30
CA PHE A 100 -2.70 -2.65 -6.74
C PHE A 100 -2.61 -2.66 -8.28
N GLU A 101 -2.46 -1.48 -8.86
CA GLU A 101 -2.29 -1.28 -10.29
C GLU A 101 -0.92 -0.64 -10.58
N PRO A 102 -0.28 -0.97 -11.71
CA PRO A 102 0.94 -0.29 -12.13
C PRO A 102 0.75 1.21 -12.34
N SER A 103 1.79 1.99 -12.04
CA SER A 103 1.90 3.38 -12.44
C SER A 103 2.05 3.46 -13.96
N PRO A 104 1.47 4.48 -14.64
CA PRO A 104 1.73 4.73 -16.05
C PRO A 104 3.21 5.01 -16.36
N THR A 105 3.96 5.52 -15.38
CA THR A 105 5.35 5.96 -15.57
C THR A 105 6.38 4.85 -15.34
N ASP A 106 6.07 3.88 -14.50
CA ASP A 106 6.97 2.78 -14.14
C ASP A 106 6.14 1.59 -13.63
N PRO A 107 6.19 0.42 -14.30
CA PRO A 107 5.41 -0.75 -13.91
C PRO A 107 5.81 -1.36 -12.56
N MET A 108 6.99 -1.02 -12.01
CA MET A 108 7.45 -1.44 -10.70
C MET A 108 6.92 -0.55 -9.58
N ASN A 109 6.44 0.65 -9.91
CA ASN A 109 5.74 1.51 -8.98
C ASN A 109 4.26 1.21 -9.08
N LEU A 110 3.65 0.82 -7.96
CA LEU A 110 2.26 0.42 -7.92
C LEU A 110 1.46 1.38 -7.05
N GLN A 111 0.18 1.49 -7.37
CA GLN A 111 -0.76 2.36 -6.68
C GLN A 111 -2.06 1.64 -6.38
N LEU A 112 -2.71 2.02 -5.29
CA LEU A 112 -4.03 1.56 -4.91
C LEU A 112 -4.86 2.76 -4.48
N LEU A 113 -6.07 2.90 -5.01
CA LEU A 113 -6.94 4.00 -4.63
C LEU A 113 -7.49 3.76 -3.23
N ILE A 114 -7.46 4.77 -2.35
CA ILE A 114 -8.02 4.68 -0.99
C ILE A 114 -9.46 4.19 -1.00
N LYS A 115 -10.27 4.61 -1.99
CA LYS A 115 -11.66 4.17 -2.11
C LYS A 115 -11.78 2.65 -2.35
N ASP A 116 -10.81 2.05 -3.06
CA ASP A 116 -10.80 0.62 -3.37
C ASP A 116 -10.34 -0.18 -2.13
N ILE A 117 -9.46 0.40 -1.30
CA ILE A 117 -9.11 -0.17 0.02
C ILE A 117 -10.34 -0.23 0.92
N ARG A 118 -11.14 0.85 0.97
CA ARG A 118 -12.37 0.88 1.77
C ARG A 118 -13.32 -0.23 1.36
N GLN A 119 -13.57 -0.35 0.05
CA GLN A 119 -14.45 -1.38 -0.50
C GLN A 119 -13.98 -2.81 -0.19
N SER A 120 -12.68 -3.09 -0.24
CA SER A 120 -12.17 -4.45 0.00
C SER A 120 -12.25 -4.88 1.46
N LEU A 121 -12.07 -3.94 2.41
CA LEU A 121 -12.17 -4.22 3.84
C LEU A 121 -13.63 -4.35 4.32
N ASP A 122 -14.55 -3.57 3.74
CA ASP A 122 -15.98 -3.67 4.06
C ASP A 122 -16.58 -5.03 3.62
N LEU A 123 -16.01 -5.68 2.60
CA LEU A 123 -16.41 -7.01 2.14
C LEU A 123 -15.84 -8.17 3.00
N SER A 124 -14.95 -7.86 3.95
CA SER A 124 -14.24 -8.84 4.78
C SER A 124 -14.69 -8.84 6.25
N GLY A 125 -15.72 -8.06 6.59
CA GLY A 125 -16.32 -7.98 7.93
C GLY A 125 -17.75 -8.48 7.93
#